data_AF-A0A7M2XJI1-F1
#
_entry.id   AF-A0A7M2XJI1-F1
#
_cell.length_a   1.000
_cell.length_b   1.000
_cell.length_c   1.000
_cell.angle_alpha   90.00
_cell.angle_beta   90.00
_cell.angle_gamma   90.00
#
_symmetry.space_group_name_H-M   'P 1'
#
loop_
_entity.id
_entity.type
_entity.pdbx_description
1 polymer ?
#
loop_
_entity_poly.entity_id
_entity_poly.type
_entity_poly.pdbx_seq_one_letter_code
_entity_poly.pdbx_strand_id
1 'polypeptide(L)' 'MSAEEDLARMVSAIVSDQTADLASLLSGGVKMGTVWAGVYRGLTQGGVPAAEALEVLKVGISVALDPRK' A
#
# COMPACT_ATOMS: atom_id res chain seq x y z
N MET A 1 -27.15 22.91 9.72
CA MET A 1 -25.96 22.16 10.12
C MET A 1 -26.43 20.75 10.38
N SER A 2 -26.05 19.81 9.52
CA SER A 2 -26.51 18.41 9.61
C SER A 2 -25.66 17.62 10.61
N ALA A 3 -26.18 16.50 11.11
CA ALA A 3 -25.43 15.61 12.00
C ALA A 3 -24.15 15.05 11.34
N GLU A 4 -24.11 14.95 10.01
CA GLU A 4 -22.90 14.58 9.26
C GLU A 4 -21.83 15.67 9.29
N GLU A 5 -22.21 16.94 9.21
CA GLU A 5 -21.27 18.06 9.27
C GLU A 5 -20.63 18.19 10.67
N ASP A 6 -21.40 17.98 11.73
CA ASP A 6 -20.88 17.98 13.11
C ASP A 6 -19.96 16.78 13.37
N LEU A 7 -20.32 15.58 12.87
CA LEU A 7 -19.47 14.40 13.00
C LEU A 7 -18.14 14.58 12.25
N ALA A 8 -18.17 15.10 11.02
CA ALA A 8 -16.97 15.38 10.25
C ALA A 8 -16.07 16.42 10.93
N ARG A 9 -16.67 17.44 11.57
CA ARG A 9 -15.94 18.47 12.33
C ARG A 9 -15.33 17.90 13.62
N MET A 10 -16.02 17.00 14.31
CA MET A 10 -15.46 16.32 15.50
C MET A 10 -14.33 15.36 15.13
N VAL A 11 -14.45 14.63 14.02
CA VAL A 11 -13.41 13.71 13.55
C VAL A 11 -12.15 14.46 13.11
N SER A 12 -12.29 15.56 12.37
CA SER A 12 -11.15 16.42 11.97
C SER A 12 -10.49 17.17 13.14
N ALA A 13 -11.22 17.38 14.24
CA ALA A 13 -10.64 17.92 15.47
C ALA A 13 -9.80 16.89 16.26
N ILE A 14 -10.09 15.59 16.09
CA ILE A 14 -9.38 14.49 16.78
C ILE A 14 -8.22 13.98 15.91
N VAL A 15 -8.43 13.88 14.61
CA VAL A 15 -7.48 13.35 13.65
C VAL A 15 -6.97 14.53 12.83
N SER A 16 -5.73 14.96 13.08
CA SER A 16 -5.10 15.99 12.26
C SER A 16 -5.05 15.53 10.79
N ASP A 17 -5.15 16.46 9.84
CA ASP A 17 -5.04 16.16 8.40
C ASP A 17 -3.78 15.34 8.09
N GLN A 18 -2.68 15.61 8.80
CA GLN A 18 -1.42 14.85 8.70
C GLN A 18 -1.57 13.38 9.11
N THR A 19 -2.43 13.08 10.08
CA THR A 19 -2.72 11.71 10.52
C THR A 19 -3.61 10.97 9.51
N ALA A 20 -4.55 11.68 8.87
CA ALA A 20 -5.37 11.12 7.80
C ALA A 20 -4.52 10.81 6.53
N ASP A 21 -3.59 11.70 6.20
CA ASP A 21 -2.61 11.49 5.13
C ASP A 21 -1.69 10.30 5.43
N LEU A 22 -1.17 10.21 6.66
CA LEU A 22 -0.33 9.09 7.09
C LEU A 22 -1.10 7.76 7.05
N ALA A 23 -2.35 7.75 7.52
CA ALA A 23 -3.20 6.55 7.45
C ALA A 23 -3.47 6.13 6.00
N SER A 24 -3.65 7.09 5.09
CA SER A 24 -3.84 6.83 3.67
C SER A 24 -2.57 6.29 3.01
N LEU A 25 -1.41 6.86 3.33
CA LEU A 25 -0.10 6.37 2.86
C LEU A 25 0.19 4.96 3.39
N LEU A 26 -0.06 4.70 4.67
CA LEU A 26 0.09 3.39 5.28
C LEU A 26 -0.87 2.36 4.66
N SER A 27 -2.15 2.73 4.47
CA SER A 27 -3.13 1.89 3.79
C SER A 27 -2.72 1.57 2.36
N GLY A 28 -2.20 2.56 1.62
CA GLY A 28 -1.61 2.37 0.30
C GLY A 28 -0.43 1.41 0.31
N GLY A 29 0.50 1.58 1.26
CA GLY A 29 1.65 0.70 1.46
C GLY A 29 1.25 -0.74 1.81
N VAL A 30 0.26 -0.93 2.68
CA VAL A 30 -0.27 -2.25 3.05
C VAL A 30 -0.93 -2.93 1.85
N LYS A 31 -1.75 -2.22 1.07
CA LYS A 31 -2.38 -2.75 -0.15
C LYS A 31 -1.33 -3.16 -1.18
N MET A 32 -0.30 -2.35 -1.39
CA MET A 32 0.79 -2.70 -2.30
C MET A 32 1.58 -3.90 -1.78
N GLY A 33 1.88 -3.94 -0.48
CA GLY A 33 2.58 -5.06 0.16
C GLY A 33 1.84 -6.39 0.01
N THR A 34 0.51 -6.41 0.14
CA THR A 34 -0.29 -7.63 -0.04
C THR A 34 -0.33 -8.10 -1.50
N VAL A 35 -0.38 -7.18 -2.48
CA VAL A 35 -0.26 -7.53 -3.91
C VAL A 35 1.08 -8.20 -4.19
N TRP A 36 2.18 -7.60 -3.72
CA TRP A 36 3.52 -8.16 -3.93
C TRP A 36 3.72 -9.50 -3.21
N ALA A 37 3.16 -9.68 -2.02
CA ALA A 37 3.14 -10.98 -1.35
C ALA A 37 2.35 -12.03 -2.15
N GLY A 38 1.25 -11.63 -2.79
CA GLY A 38 0.48 -12.48 -3.70
C GLY A 38 1.28 -12.90 -4.93
N VAL A 39 2.00 -11.95 -5.55
CA VAL A 39 2.90 -12.22 -6.69
C VAL A 39 4.02 -13.19 -6.30
N TYR A 40 4.69 -12.97 -5.16
CA TYR A 40 5.70 -13.89 -4.62
C TYR A 40 5.16 -15.31 -4.48
N ARG A 41 3.99 -15.43 -3.86
CA ARG A 41 3.34 -16.71 -3.64
C ARG A 41 2.96 -17.39 -4.95
N GLY A 42 2.43 -16.63 -5.93
CA GLY A 42 2.11 -17.16 -7.25
C GLY A 42 3.34 -17.71 -7.99
N LEU A 43 4.45 -16.96 -7.97
CA LEU A 43 5.71 -17.38 -8.59
C LEU A 43 6.25 -18.66 -7.95
N THR A 44 6.34 -18.68 -6.62
CA THR A 44 6.86 -19.84 -5.88
C THR A 44 5.98 -21.07 -6.01
N GLN A 45 4.65 -20.91 -6.00
CA GLN A 45 3.71 -22.01 -6.26
C GLN A 45 3.77 -22.50 -7.72
N GLY A 46 4.12 -21.63 -8.66
CA GLY A 46 4.36 -21.96 -10.07
C GLY A 46 5.70 -22.66 -10.34
N GLY A 47 6.50 -22.92 -9.31
CA GLY A 47 7.78 -23.62 -9.43
C GLY A 47 8.99 -22.70 -9.64
N VAL A 48 8.81 -21.38 -9.58
CA VAL A 48 9.93 -20.43 -9.61
C VAL A 48 10.71 -20.53 -8.29
N PRO A 49 12.04 -20.70 -8.32
CA PRO A 49 12.87 -20.66 -7.13
C PRO A 49 12.65 -19.37 -6.32
N ALA A 50 12.59 -19.47 -5.00
CA ALA A 50 12.32 -18.33 -4.12
C ALA A 50 13.26 -17.15 -4.33
N ALA A 51 14.54 -17.42 -4.64
CA ALA A 51 15.53 -16.38 -4.95
C ALA A 51 15.18 -15.60 -6.23
N GLU A 52 14.75 -16.30 -7.29
CA GLU A 52 14.36 -15.68 -8.56
C GLU A 52 13.03 -14.93 -8.42
N ALA A 53 12.07 -15.50 -7.69
CA ALA A 53 10.81 -14.82 -7.37
C ALA A 53 11.07 -13.49 -6.64
N LEU A 54 12.01 -13.48 -5.69
CA LEU A 54 12.40 -12.29 -4.96
C LEU A 54 13.07 -11.24 -5.85
N GLU A 55 13.93 -11.64 -6.79
CA GLU A 55 14.54 -10.70 -7.76
C GLU A 55 13.48 -10.06 -8.67
N VAL A 56 12.50 -10.83 -9.15
CA VAL A 56 11.36 -10.30 -9.93
C VAL A 56 10.59 -9.25 -9.14
N LEU A 57 10.35 -9.50 -7.84
CA LEU A 57 9.69 -8.54 -6.95
C LEU A 57 10.49 -7.26 -6.76
N LYS A 58 11.80 -7.35 -6.53
CA LYS A 58 12.66 -6.17 -6.38
C LYS A 58 12.62 -5.29 -7.62
N VAL A 59 12.69 -5.89 -8.80
CA VAL A 59 12.60 -5.16 -10.08
C VAL A 59 11.22 -4.54 -10.24
N GLY A 60 10.15 -5.32 -10.05
CA GLY A 60 8.77 -4.84 -10.17
C GLY A 60 8.44 -3.69 -9.21
N ILE A 61 8.88 -3.79 -7.95
CA ILE A 61 8.74 -2.73 -6.95
C ILE A 61 9.53 -1.49 -7.37
N SER A 62 10.77 -1.65 -7.85
CA SER A 62 11.59 -0.52 -8.27
C SER A 62 10.96 0.24 -9.45
N VAL A 63 10.41 -0.46 -10.45
CA VAL A 63 9.69 0.15 -11.57
C VAL A 63 8.41 0.83 -11.12
N ALA A 64 7.66 0.23 -10.19
CA ALA A 64 6.42 0.81 -9.67
C ALA A 64 6.65 2.08 -8.85
N LEU A 65 7.79 2.16 -8.13
CA LEU A 65 8.14 3.31 -7.30
C LEU A 65 8.86 4.43 -8.08
N ASP A 66 9.54 4.10 -9.17
CA ASP A 66 10.21 5.07 -10.04
C ASP A 66 9.98 4.72 -11.53
N PRO A 67 8.80 5.07 -12.08
CA PRO A 67 8.42 4.71 -13.45
C PRO A 67 9.16 5.50 -14.54
N ARG A 68 10.15 6.34 -14.19
CA ARG A 68 10.88 7.22 -15.11
C ARG A 68 12.31 6.75 -15.45
N LYS A 69 12.65 5.50 -15.14
CA LYS A 69 13.86 4.83 -15.66
C LYS A 69 13.55 3.92 -16.83
#